data_AF-A0A497RHL7-F1
#
_entry.id   AF-A0A497RHL7-F1
#
_cell.length_a   1.000
_cell.length_b   1.000
_cell.length_c   1.000
_cell.angle_alpha   90.00
_cell.angle_beta   90.00
_cell.angle_gamma   90.00
#
_symmetry.space_group_name_H-M   'P 1'
#
loop_
_entity.id
_entity.type
_entity.pdbx_description
1 polymer ?
#
loop_
_entity_poly.entity_id
_entity_poly.type
_entity_poly.pdbx_seq_one_letter_code
_entity_poly.pdbx_strand_id
1 'polypeptide(L)' 'MLFARLSLNLDFADLIHESLKPDDMDWCYTYSKDGFLIIEIKTEKIGAMINALEDYFINIRALKSVINALKEINL' A
#
# COMPACT_ATOMS: atom_id res chain seq x y z
N MET A 1 2.21 -4.55 21.71
CA MET A 1 2.18 -4.58 20.25
C MET A 1 0.82 -4.17 19.70
N LEU A 2 0.81 -3.04 18.98
CA LEU A 2 -0.33 -2.57 18.21
C LEU A 2 -0.30 -3.22 16.82
N PHE A 3 -1.49 -3.47 16.26
CA PHE A 3 -1.65 -4.00 14.91
C PHE A 3 -2.69 -3.19 14.13
N ALA A 4 -2.36 -2.84 12.89
CA ALA A 4 -3.30 -2.28 11.93
C ALA A 4 -3.29 -3.13 10.66
N ARG A 5 -4.48 -3.36 10.10
CA ARG A 5 -4.67 -3.94 8.78
C ARG A 5 -5.59 -3.04 7.96
N LEU A 6 -5.17 -2.70 6.75
CA LEU A 6 -6.01 -2.04 5.77
C LEU A 6 -6.22 -2.98 4.59
N SER A 7 -7.45 -2.99 4.10
CA SER A 7 -7.83 -3.70 2.88
C SER A 7 -8.38 -2.67 1.91
N LEU A 8 -7.69 -2.47 0.80
CA LEU A 8 -8.03 -1.47 -0.21
C LEU A 8 -8.44 -2.18 -1.49
N ASN A 9 -9.69 -1.97 -1.93
CA ASN A 9 -10.14 -2.41 -3.25
C ASN A 9 -9.55 -1.46 -4.30
N LEU A 10 -8.58 -1.95 -5.06
CA LEU A 10 -7.83 -1.16 -6.03
C LEU A 10 -7.72 -1.92 -7.34
N ASP A 11 -8.01 -1.23 -8.45
CA ASP A 11 -7.58 -1.71 -9.76
C ASP A 11 -6.06 -1.91 -9.73
N PHE A 12 -5.59 -3.05 -10.23
CA PHE A 12 -4.17 -3.42 -10.27
C PHE A 12 -3.50 -3.56 -8.90
N ALA A 13 -4.23 -4.07 -7.89
CA ALA A 13 -3.67 -4.37 -6.56
C ALA A 13 -2.34 -5.14 -6.61
N ASP A 14 -2.20 -6.11 -7.51
CA ASP A 14 -0.97 -6.88 -7.72
C ASP A 14 0.20 -5.98 -8.13
N LEU A 15 0.01 -5.15 -9.16
CA LEU A 15 1.03 -4.22 -9.66
C LEU A 15 1.43 -3.18 -8.60
N ILE A 16 0.46 -2.68 -7.84
CA ILE A 16 0.70 -1.73 -6.76
C ILE A 16 1.52 -2.41 -5.65
N HIS A 17 1.18 -3.64 -5.26
CA HIS A 17 1.96 -4.41 -4.29
C HIS A 17 3.41 -4.59 -4.75
N GLU A 18 3.63 -5.05 -5.99
CA GLU A 18 4.98 -5.23 -6.54
C GLU A 18 5.81 -3.94 -6.58
N SER A 19 5.13 -2.80 -6.70
CA SER A 19 5.76 -1.47 -6.72
C SER A 19 6.05 -0.93 -5.32
N LEU A 20 5.19 -1.23 -4.34
CA LEU A 20 5.38 -0.90 -2.94
C LEU A 20 6.39 -1.89 -2.35
N LYS A 21 7.68 -1.57 -2.44
CA LYS A 21 8.77 -2.33 -1.82
C LYS A 21 8.98 -1.85 -0.38
N PRO A 22 8.32 -2.43 0.65
CA PRO A 22 8.63 -2.09 2.04
C PRO A 22 10.09 -2.45 2.35
N ASP A 23 10.78 -1.54 3.04
CA ASP A 23 12.19 -1.70 3.38
C ASP A 23 12.43 -2.79 4.45
N ASP A 24 11.41 -3.07 5.29
CA ASP A 24 11.49 -4.02 6.39
C ASP A 24 10.15 -4.73 6.61
N MET A 25 10.16 -6.04 6.38
CA MET A 25 8.99 -6.92 6.42
C MET A 25 8.59 -7.37 7.82
N ASP A 26 9.43 -7.12 8.84
CA ASP A 26 9.16 -7.57 10.21
C ASP A 26 8.07 -6.75 10.89
N TRP A 27 7.93 -5.48 10.51
CA TRP A 27 6.95 -4.55 11.07
C TRP A 27 5.96 -4.00 10.05
N CYS A 28 6.24 -4.16 8.75
CA CYS A 28 5.45 -3.59 7.67
C CYS A 28 5.35 -4.54 6.47
N TYR A 29 4.15 -5.04 6.19
CA TYR A 29 3.94 -6.07 5.17
C TYR A 29 2.82 -5.67 4.22
N THR A 30 3.03 -5.87 2.92
CA THR A 30 1.99 -5.70 1.91
C THR A 30 1.85 -6.96 1.08
N TYR A 31 0.65 -7.22 0.58
CA TYR A 31 0.37 -8.29 -0.36
C TYR A 31 -0.93 -8.00 -1.11
N SER A 32 -1.10 -8.60 -2.27
CA SER A 32 -2.37 -8.57 -2.99
C SER A 32 -3.14 -9.87 -2.80
N LYS A 33 -4.47 -9.77 -2.72
CA LYS A 33 -5.37 -10.92 -2.62
C LYS A 33 -6.76 -10.57 -3.13
N ASP A 34 -7.28 -11.36 -4.07
CA ASP A 34 -8.66 -11.25 -4.57
C ASP A 34 -9.04 -9.83 -5.05
N GLY A 35 -8.10 -9.10 -5.68
CA GLY A 35 -8.30 -7.71 -6.13
C GLY A 35 -8.14 -6.65 -5.03
N PHE A 36 -7.75 -7.04 -3.81
CA PHE A 36 -7.43 -6.13 -2.73
C PHE A 36 -5.92 -6.00 -2.53
N LEU A 37 -5.46 -4.78 -2.27
CA LEU A 37 -4.17 -4.55 -1.64
C LEU A 37 -4.37 -4.62 -0.13
N ILE A 38 -3.63 -5.51 0.53
CA ILE A 38 -3.61 -5.64 1.98
C ILE A 38 -2.32 -5.05 2.51
N ILE A 39 -2.44 -4.22 3.55
CA ILE A 39 -1.32 -3.58 4.24
C ILE A 39 -1.45 -3.92 5.72
N GLU A 40 -0.37 -4.43 6.31
CA GLU A 40 -0.30 -4.83 7.71
C GLU A 40 0.88 -4.16 8.39
N ILE A 41 0.62 -3.58 9.56
CA ILE A 41 1.63 -2.86 10.34
C ILE A 41 1.59 -3.34 11.78
N LYS A 42 2.76 -3.72 12.30
CA LYS A 42 2.97 -4.17 13.69
C LYS A 42 3.99 -3.27 14.36
N THR A 43 3.63 -2.59 15.44
CA THR A 43 4.57 -1.72 16.15
C THR A 43 4.14 -1.48 17.59
N GLU A 44 5.07 -1.09 18.46
CA GLU A 44 4.77 -0.68 19.84
C GLU A 44 4.34 0.79 19.95
N LYS A 45 4.52 1.59 18.90
CA LYS A 45 4.28 3.04 18.92
C LYS A 45 3.15 3.44 17.98
N ILE A 46 2.08 3.99 18.54
CA ILE A 46 0.92 4.45 17.74
C ILE A 46 1.31 5.52 16.70
N GLY A 47 2.23 6.43 17.04
CA GLY A 47 2.72 7.44 16.10
C GLY A 47 3.43 6.83 14.88
N ALA A 48 4.24 5.78 15.09
CA ALA A 48 4.92 5.08 13.99
C ALA A 48 3.91 4.36 13.08
N MET A 49 2.85 3.80 13.66
CA MET A 49 1.76 3.19 12.90
C MET A 49 1.05 4.22 12.02
N ILE A 50 0.67 5.36 12.59
CA ILE A 50 -0.03 6.43 11.85
C ILE A 50 0.85 6.93 10.70
N ASN A 51 2.12 7.25 10.98
CA ASN A 51 3.05 7.74 9.95
C ASN A 51 3.18 6.74 8.79
N ALA A 52 3.38 5.45 9.10
CA ALA A 52 3.52 4.43 8.06
C ALA A 52 2.24 4.27 7.22
N LEU A 53 1.06 4.40 7.83
CA LEU A 53 -0.21 4.41 7.08
C LEU A 53 -0.33 5.62 6.16
N GLU A 54 0.04 6.81 6.65
CA GLU A 54 0.05 8.03 5.84
C GLU A 54 1.00 7.92 4.64
N ASP A 55 2.20 7.36 4.84
CA ASP A 55 3.17 7.11 3.77
C ASP A 55 2.60 6.18 2.68
N TYR A 56 1.93 5.09 3.07
CA TYR A 56 1.24 4.23 2.10
C TYR A 56 0.16 4.96 1.33
N PHE A 57 -0.66 5.78 1.99
CA PHE A 57 -1.71 6.53 1.32
C PHE A 57 -1.17 7.54 0.31
N ILE A 58 -0.07 8.22 0.64
CA ILE A 58 0.61 9.15 -0.27
C ILE A 58 1.11 8.39 -1.50
N ASN A 59 1.79 7.25 -1.30
CA ASN A 59 2.33 6.44 -2.39
C ASN A 59 1.23 5.86 -3.29
N ILE A 60 0.16 5.32 -2.71
CA ILE A 60 -0.98 4.79 -3.47
C ILE A 60 -1.67 5.90 -4.27
N ARG A 61 -1.84 7.09 -3.70
CA ARG A 61 -2.40 8.24 -4.41
C ARG A 61 -1.53 8.66 -5.59
N ALA A 62 -0.21 8.68 -5.43
CA ALA A 62 0.71 8.98 -6.52
C ALA A 62 0.62 7.93 -7.65
N LEU A 63 0.59 6.64 -7.29
CA LEU A 63 0.46 5.54 -8.25
C LEU A 63 -0.85 5.60 -9.03
N LYS A 64 -1.97 5.94 -8.40
CA LYS A 64 -3.26 6.12 -9.10
C LYS A 64 -3.18 7.16 -10.21
N SER A 65 -2.54 8.29 -9.96
CA SER A 65 -2.35 9.33 -10.99
C SER A 65 -1.53 8.82 -12.16
N VAL A 66 -0.47 8.04 -11.91
CA VAL A 66 0.37 7.43 -12.96
C VAL A 66 -0.41 6.40 -13.77
N ILE A 67 -1.14 5.49 -13.11
CA ILE A 67 -1.95 4.46 -13.78
C ILE A 67 -3.01 5.12 -14.67
N ASN A 68 -3.68 6.17 -14.18
CA ASN A 68 -4.67 6.90 -14.98
C ASN A 68 -4.03 7.56 -16.20
N ALA A 69 -2.88 8.21 -16.04
CA ALA A 69 -2.15 8.80 -17.17
C ALA A 69 -1.72 7.74 -18.20
N LEU A 70 -1.26 6.57 -17.76
CA LEU A 70 -0.90 5.46 -18.66
C LEU A 70 -2.12 4.91 -19.42
N LYS A 71 -3.28 4.81 -18.76
CA LYS A 71 -4.55 4.43 -19.42
C LYS A 71 -4.95 5.44 -20.51
N GLU A 72 -4.75 6.73 -20.27
CA GLU A 72 -5.08 7.78 -21.26
C GLU A 72 -4.14 7.75 -22.47
N ILE A 73 -2.90 7.30 -22.29
CA ILE A 73 -1.89 7.23 -23.35
C ILE A 73 -2.06 6.00 -24.26
N ASN A 74 -2.86 4.99 -23.84
CA ASN A 74 -3.23 3.79 -24.61
C ASN A 74 -2.07 3.16 -25.42
N LEU A 75 -1.37 2.23 -24.77
CA LEU A 75 -0.92 0.99 -25.41
C LEU A 75 -2.08 0.01 -25.46
#